data_AF-A0A2D4TSL7-F1
#
_entry.id   AF-A0A2D4TSL7-F1
#
_cell.length_a   1.000
_cell.length_b   1.000
_cell.length_c   1.000
_cell.angle_alpha   90.00
_cell.angle_beta   90.00
_cell.angle_gamma   90.00
#
_symmetry.space_group_name_H-M   'P 1'
#
loop_
_entity.id
_entity.type
_entity.pdbx_description
1 polymer ?
#
loop_
_entity_poly.entity_id
_entity_poly.type
_entity_poly.pdbx_seq_one_letter_code
_entity_poly.pdbx_strand_id
1 'polypeptide(L)'
;MGMFLPIIIVFIIFYFQAKTDRDKYSAMIEVSKSVKDPAVIEDLLNSFKEEKKSPRDYRKDGVTTSFTGIGLYLFGEIFLGSLLKGVGALVFTIGVGLIVAGYLYPRESEEINKAVEDFEKR
;
A
#
# COMPACT_ATOMS: atom_id res chain seq x y z
N MET A 1 27.67 14.86 6.46
CA MET A 1 27.06 15.04 5.12
C MET A 1 26.32 13.81 4.57
N GLY A 2 26.22 12.67 5.28
CA GLY A 2 25.56 11.47 4.73
C GLY A 2 24.04 11.32 4.96
N MET A 3 23.40 12.23 5.71
CA MET A 3 21.99 12.05 6.14
C MET A 3 20.95 12.46 5.08
N PHE A 4 21.32 13.25 4.08
CA PHE A 4 20.39 13.78 3.08
C PHE A 4 20.04 12.81 1.95
N LEU A 5 20.91 11.82 1.69
CA LEU A 5 20.75 10.88 0.59
C LEU A 5 19.44 10.07 0.64
N PRO A 6 19.04 9.45 1.77
CA PRO A 6 17.78 8.69 1.83
C PRO A 6 16.54 9.57 1.68
N ILE A 7 16.59 10.82 2.18
CA ILE A 7 15.47 11.77 2.09
C ILE A 7 15.22 12.16 0.63
N ILE A 8 16.29 12.40 -0.13
CA ILE A 8 16.20 12.75 -1.56
C ILE A 8 15.59 11.59 -2.37
N ILE A 9 15.96 10.34 -2.08
CA ILE A 9 15.44 9.17 -2.78
C ILE A 9 13.92 9.05 -2.57
N VAL A 10 13.45 9.16 -1.32
CA VAL A 10 12.00 9.12 -1.01
C VAL A 10 11.26 10.26 -1.72
N PHE A 11 11.84 11.47 -1.74
CA PHE A 11 11.25 12.63 -2.41
C PHE A 11 11.12 12.43 -3.92
N ILE A 12 12.14 11.88 -4.59
CA ILE A 12 12.10 11.59 -6.03
C ILE A 12 10.99 10.59 -6.35
N ILE A 13 10.85 9.52 -5.57
CA ILE A 13 9.80 8.50 -5.78
C ILE A 13 8.41 9.15 -5.67
N PHE A 14 8.17 9.94 -4.62
CA PHE A 14 6.90 10.65 -4.45
C PHE A 14 6.63 11.67 -5.56
N TYR A 15 7.67 12.39 -6.00
CA TYR A 15 7.55 13.35 -7.09
C TYR A 15 7.13 12.69 -8.40
N PHE A 16 7.78 11.57 -8.76
CA PHE A 16 7.44 10.80 -9.95
C PHE A 16 6.04 10.19 -9.84
N GLN A 17 5.69 9.63 -8.68
CA GLN A 17 4.35 9.08 -8.44
C GLN A 17 3.27 10.14 -8.65
N ALA A 18 3.42 11.32 -8.05
CA ALA A 18 2.48 12.43 -8.21
C ALA A 18 2.37 12.88 -9.67
N LYS A 19 3.49 12.94 -10.41
CA LYS A 19 3.49 13.31 -11.83
C LYS A 19 2.77 12.26 -12.68
N THR A 20 3.07 10.97 -12.48
CA THR A 20 2.42 9.87 -13.19
C THR A 20 0.91 9.84 -12.96
N ASP A 21 0.45 10.11 -11.74
CA ASP A 21 -0.98 10.14 -11.45
C ASP A 21 -1.66 11.29 -12.20
N ARG A 22 -1.07 12.49 -12.22
CA ARG A 22 -1.59 13.64 -12.98
C ARG A 22 -1.73 13.34 -14.47
N ASP A 23 -0.71 12.73 -15.07
CA ASP A 23 -0.69 12.39 -16.50
C ASP A 23 -1.80 11.38 -16.85
N LYS A 24 -2.04 10.39 -15.98
CA LYS A 24 -3.14 9.42 -16.13
C LYS A 24 -4.53 10.09 -16.10
N TYR A 25 -4.78 10.99 -15.16
CA TYR A 25 -6.06 11.71 -15.08
C TYR A 25 -6.28 12.64 -16.27
N SER A 26 -5.22 13.28 -16.76
CA SER A 26 -5.31 14.13 -17.96
C SER A 26 -5.70 13.32 -19.19
N ALA A 27 -5.07 12.16 -19.39
CA ALA A 27 -5.41 11.24 -20.47
C ALA A 27 -6.86 10.74 -20.37
N MET A 28 -7.36 10.48 -19.16
CA MET A 28 -8.76 10.10 -18.92
C MET A 28 -9.74 11.18 -19.39
N ILE A 29 -9.49 12.45 -19.05
CA ILE A 29 -10.35 13.57 -19.43
C ILE A 29 -10.34 13.77 -20.96
N GLU A 30 -9.21 13.49 -21.60
CA GLU A 30 -9.08 13.61 -23.05
C GLU A 30 -9.78 12.46 -23.79
N VAL A 31 -9.61 11.21 -23.34
CA VAL A 31 -10.30 10.04 -23.89
C VAL A 31 -11.81 10.14 -23.65
N SER A 32 -12.26 10.58 -22.47
CA SER A 32 -13.69 10.73 -22.16
C SER A 32 -14.40 11.78 -23.02
N LYS A 33 -13.67 12.77 -23.54
CA LYS A 33 -14.20 13.78 -24.48
C LYS A 33 -14.33 13.24 -25.91
N SER A 34 -13.55 12.22 -26.27
CA SER A 34 -13.53 11.62 -27.61
C SER A 34 -14.54 10.48 -27.76
N VAL A 35 -14.82 9.74 -26.68
CA VAL A 35 -15.79 8.64 -26.64
C VAL A 35 -17.20 9.19 -26.43
N LYS A 36 -18.15 8.88 -27.33
CA LYS A 36 -19.56 9.33 -27.27
C LYS A 36 -20.52 8.34 -26.62
N ASP A 37 -20.06 7.12 -26.33
CA ASP A 37 -20.88 6.04 -25.80
C ASP A 37 -20.74 5.96 -24.26
N PRO A 38 -21.81 6.25 -23.49
CA PRO A 38 -21.74 6.30 -22.03
C PRO A 38 -21.33 4.96 -21.40
N ALA A 39 -21.63 3.82 -22.04
CA ALA A 39 -21.24 2.50 -21.53
C ALA A 39 -19.72 2.28 -21.55
N VAL A 40 -19.03 2.76 -22.60
CA VAL A 40 -17.57 2.63 -22.73
C VAL A 40 -16.85 3.57 -21.76
N ILE A 41 -17.44 4.75 -21.48
CA ILE A 41 -16.92 5.67 -20.46
C ILE A 41 -17.05 5.05 -19.07
N GLU A 42 -18.16 4.36 -18.78
CA GLU A 42 -18.36 3.67 -17.51
C GLU A 42 -17.37 2.52 -17.30
N ASP A 43 -17.10 1.71 -18.32
CA ASP A 43 -16.09 0.64 -18.27
C ASP A 43 -14.65 1.18 -18.20
N LEU A 44 -14.33 2.27 -18.90
CA LEU A 44 -13.03 2.95 -18.78
C LEU A 44 -12.83 3.57 -17.39
N LEU A 45 -13.90 4.16 -16.82
CA LEU A 45 -13.88 4.68 -15.46
C LEU A 45 -13.78 3.55 -14.43
N ASN A 46 -14.44 2.40 -14.63
CA ASN A 46 -14.40 1.27 -13.71
C ASN A 46 -13.10 0.46 -13.80
N SER A 47 -12.45 0.40 -14.96
CA SER A 47 -11.12 -0.23 -15.12
C SER A 47 -9.98 0.61 -14.53
N PHE A 48 -10.17 1.93 -14.39
CA PHE A 48 -9.18 2.84 -13.80
C PHE A 48 -9.53 3.38 -12.40
N LYS A 49 -10.78 3.26 -11.95
CA LYS A 49 -11.13 3.32 -10.52
C LYS A 49 -10.34 2.19 -9.88
N GLU A 50 -9.21 2.59 -9.30
CA GLU A 50 -8.22 1.80 -8.59
C GLU A 50 -8.60 0.33 -8.51
N GLU A 51 -7.78 -0.55 -9.10
CA GLU A 51 -7.69 -1.95 -8.64
C GLU A 51 -7.93 -1.90 -7.14
N LYS A 52 -9.08 -2.40 -6.69
CA LYS A 52 -9.37 -2.50 -5.26
C LYS A 52 -8.18 -3.25 -4.73
N LYS A 53 -7.20 -2.52 -4.15
CA LYS A 53 -5.94 -3.09 -3.71
C LYS A 53 -6.39 -4.24 -2.85
N SER A 54 -6.06 -5.46 -3.28
CA SER A 54 -6.52 -6.68 -2.66
C SER A 54 -6.48 -6.48 -1.16
N PRO A 55 -7.56 -6.79 -0.44
CA PRO A 55 -7.75 -6.33 0.92
C PRO A 55 -6.49 -6.58 1.73
N ARG A 56 -5.85 -5.47 2.12
CA ARG A 56 -4.46 -5.46 2.59
C ARG A 56 -4.35 -6.44 3.73
N ASP A 57 -3.46 -7.42 3.59
CA ASP A 57 -3.32 -8.47 4.59
C ASP A 57 -2.57 -7.92 5.80
N TYR A 58 -3.32 -7.35 6.73
CA TYR A 58 -2.77 -6.76 7.95
C TYR A 58 -1.96 -7.78 8.78
N ARG A 59 -2.26 -9.09 8.68
CA ARG A 59 -1.49 -10.12 9.39
C ARG A 59 -0.12 -10.31 8.75
N LYS A 60 -0.09 -10.49 7.42
CA LYS A 60 1.17 -10.64 6.67
C LYS A 60 2.05 -9.40 6.79
N ASP A 61 1.44 -8.23 6.65
CA ASP A 61 2.14 -6.95 6.77
C ASP A 61 2.66 -6.77 8.19
N GLY A 62 1.84 -7.07 9.21
CA GLY A 62 2.24 -6.97 10.61
C GLY A 62 3.39 -7.90 11.01
N VAL A 63 3.42 -9.14 10.50
CA VAL A 63 4.55 -10.06 10.70
C VAL A 63 5.82 -9.46 10.07
N THR A 64 5.74 -9.01 8.82
CA THR A 64 6.89 -8.44 8.10
C THR A 64 7.44 -7.19 8.79
N THR A 65 6.56 -6.30 9.24
CA THR A 65 6.92 -5.10 10.01
C THR A 65 7.54 -5.46 11.36
N SER A 66 7.00 -6.45 12.06
CA SER A 66 7.56 -6.92 13.33
C SER A 66 9.00 -7.43 13.17
N PHE A 67 9.25 -8.26 12.15
CA PHE A 67 10.59 -8.76 11.87
C PHE A 67 11.57 -7.66 11.46
N THR A 68 11.10 -6.64 10.73
CA THR A 68 11.91 -5.46 10.40
C THR A 68 12.28 -4.69 11.67
N GLY A 69 11.36 -4.53 12.62
CA GLY A 69 11.63 -3.91 13.92
C GLY A 69 12.67 -4.67 14.75
N ILE A 70 12.56 -6.00 14.80
CA ILE A 70 13.58 -6.86 15.46
C ILE A 70 14.93 -6.68 14.78
N GLY A 71 14.97 -6.69 13.44
CA GLY A 71 16.20 -6.49 12.68
C GLY A 71 16.86 -5.14 12.98
N LEU A 72 16.08 -4.06 13.02
CA LEU A 72 16.57 -2.73 13.39
C LEU A 72 17.05 -2.66 14.85
N TYR A 73 16.35 -3.34 15.76
CA TYR A 73 16.74 -3.39 17.17
C TYR A 73 18.10 -4.08 17.35
N LEU A 74 18.26 -5.27 16.75
CA LEU A 74 19.51 -6.03 16.78
C LEU A 74 20.63 -5.30 16.04
N PHE A 75 20.33 -4.64 14.93
CA PHE A 75 21.29 -3.83 14.20
C PHE A 75 21.74 -2.60 15.02
N GLY A 76 20.84 -2.04 15.84
CA GLY A 76 21.17 -1.01 16.83
C GLY A 76 22.13 -1.48 17.93
N GLU A 77 22.12 -2.76 18.30
CA GLU A 77 23.09 -3.36 19.23
C GLU A 77 24.52 -3.34 18.66
N ILE A 78 24.67 -3.53 17.35
CA ILE A 78 25.98 -3.73 16.71
C ILE A 78 26.59 -2.42 16.20
N PHE A 79 25.77 -1.47 15.69
CA PHE A 79 26.28 -0.31 14.95
C PHE A 79 25.98 1.08 15.55
N LEU A 80 24.71 1.37 15.87
CA LEU A 80 24.21 2.75 16.03
C LEU A 80 23.67 3.08 17.44
N GLY A 81 23.80 2.15 18.38
CA GLY A 81 23.49 2.38 19.80
C GLY A 81 22.00 2.51 20.13
N SER A 82 21.70 3.21 21.23
CA SER A 82 20.37 3.26 21.85
C SER A 82 19.28 3.86 20.96
N LEU A 83 19.62 4.79 20.06
CA LEU A 83 18.66 5.42 19.16
C LEU A 83 18.04 4.39 18.21
N LEU A 84 18.87 3.57 17.58
CA LEU A 84 18.39 2.59 16.59
C LEU A 84 17.68 1.41 17.24
N LYS A 85 18.09 1.05 18.47
CA LYS A 85 17.31 0.14 19.33
C LYS A 85 15.91 0.69 19.60
N GLY A 86 15.80 1.98 19.94
CA GLY A 86 14.50 2.63 20.14
C GLY A 86 13.62 2.60 18.89
N VAL A 87 14.19 2.92 17.73
CA VAL A 87 13.47 2.84 16.44
C VAL A 87 13.03 1.40 16.14
N GLY A 88 13.90 0.41 16.35
CA GLY A 88 13.56 -0.99 16.16
C GLY A 88 12.43 -1.47 17.05
N ALA A 89 12.45 -1.10 18.34
CA ALA A 89 11.37 -1.40 19.27
C ALA A 89 10.04 -0.76 18.85
N LEU A 90 10.06 0.48 18.37
CA LEU A 90 8.87 1.17 17.85
C LEU A 90 8.31 0.47 16.62
N VAL A 91 9.16 0.11 15.65
CA VAL A 91 8.71 -0.59 14.44
C VAL A 91 8.15 -1.97 14.78
N PHE A 92 8.71 -2.67 15.78
CA PHE A 92 8.18 -3.93 16.26
C PHE A 92 6.76 -3.80 16.83
N THR A 93 6.52 -2.79 17.69
CA THR A 93 5.18 -2.60 18.28
C THR A 93 4.12 -2.21 17.24
N ILE A 94 4.50 -1.47 16.21
CA ILE A 94 3.62 -1.20 15.04
C ILE A 94 3.25 -2.52 14.35
N GLY A 95 4.22 -3.40 14.14
CA GLY A 95 3.99 -4.73 13.54
C GLY A 95 3.01 -5.57 14.35
N VAL A 96 3.15 -5.60 15.68
CA VAL A 96 2.21 -6.30 16.58
C VAL A 96 0.79 -5.72 16.43
N GLY A 97 0.65 -4.40 16.37
CA GLY A 97 -0.64 -3.74 16.17
C GLY A 97 -1.33 -4.14 14.86
N LEU A 98 -0.55 -4.27 13.77
CA LEU A 98 -1.06 -4.74 12.48
C LEU A 98 -1.52 -6.20 12.53
N ILE A 99 -0.79 -7.08 13.22
CA ILE A 99 -1.20 -8.48 13.42
C ILE A 99 -2.55 -8.52 14.16
N VAL A 100 -2.69 -7.76 15.24
CA VAL A 100 -3.94 -7.68 16.02
C VAL A 100 -5.07 -7.13 15.16
N ALA A 101 -4.83 -6.08 14.37
CA ALA A 101 -5.82 -5.53 13.44
C ALA A 101 -6.28 -6.56 12.40
N GLY A 102 -5.38 -7.41 11.90
CA GLY A 102 -5.73 -8.47 10.96
C GLY A 102 -6.59 -9.59 11.56
N TYR A 103 -6.59 -9.77 12.89
CA TYR A 103 -7.53 -10.65 13.58
C TYR A 103 -8.84 -9.95 13.91
N LEU A 104 -8.81 -8.66 14.25
CA LEU A 104 -9.99 -7.87 14.62
C LEU A 104 -10.87 -7.50 13.41
N TYR A 105 -10.26 -7.28 12.24
CA TYR A 105 -10.93 -7.00 10.97
C TYR A 105 -10.69 -8.14 9.97
N PRO A 106 -11.32 -9.31 10.16
CA PRO A 106 -11.13 -10.45 9.28
C PRO A 106 -11.76 -10.20 7.89
N ARG A 107 -11.05 -10.63 6.84
CA ARG A 107 -11.43 -10.45 5.42
C ARG A 107 -12.51 -11.40 4.91
N GLU A 108 -13.02 -12.30 5.75
CA GLU A 108 -13.91 -13.38 5.32
C GLU A 108 -15.14 -12.87 4.56
N SER A 109 -15.63 -11.68 4.92
CA SER A 109 -16.77 -11.05 4.24
C SER A 109 -16.47 -10.63 2.80
N GLU A 110 -15.25 -10.17 2.47
CA GLU A 110 -14.90 -9.75 1.10
C GLU A 110 -14.55 -10.93 0.19
N GLU A 111 -13.86 -11.95 0.71
CA GLU A 111 -13.50 -13.15 -0.06
C GLU A 111 -14.76 -13.96 -0.45
N ILE A 112 -15.74 -14.08 0.46
CA ILE A 112 -17.01 -14.74 0.17
C ILE A 112 -17.81 -13.95 -0.87
N ASN A 113 -17.95 -12.63 -0.72
CA ASN A 113 -18.73 -11.83 -1.66
C ASN A 113 -18.16 -11.91 -3.09
N LYS A 114 -16.83 -11.91 -3.21
CA LYS A 114 -16.17 -12.02 -4.52
C LYS A 114 -16.36 -13.41 -5.14
N ALA A 115 -16.29 -14.47 -4.34
CA ALA A 115 -16.56 -15.83 -4.81
C ALA A 115 -18.03 -16.03 -5.25
N VAL A 116 -18.98 -15.37 -4.58
CA VAL A 116 -20.39 -15.37 -4.97
C VAL A 116 -20.59 -14.57 -6.27
N GLU A 117 -20.00 -13.39 -6.38
CA GLU A 117 -20.11 -12.55 -7.59
C GLU A 117 -19.50 -13.24 -8.83
N ASP A 118 -18.39 -13.96 -8.65
CA ASP A 118 -17.77 -14.79 -9.70
C ASP A 118 -18.62 -16.02 -10.06
N PHE A 119 -19.43 -16.53 -9.13
CA PHE A 119 -20.39 -17.61 -9.40
C PHE A 119 -21.64 -17.09 -10.13
N GLU A 120 -22.13 -15.89 -9.79
CA GLU A 120 -23.29 -15.26 -10.45
C GLU A 120 -23.00 -14.80 -11.89
N LYS A 121 -21.74 -14.46 -12.20
CA LYS A 121 -21.31 -14.07 -13.55
C LYS A 121 -21.04 -15.27 -14.47
N ARG A 122 -21.12 -16.50 -13.96
CA ARG A 122 -20.77 -17.74 -14.66
C ARG A 122 -22.01 -18.52 -15.08
#